data_AF-A0A4Z1L511-F1
#
_entry.id   AF-A0A4Z1L511-F1
#
_cell.length_a   1.000
_cell.length_b   1.000
_cell.length_c   1.000
_cell.angle_alpha   90.00
_cell.angle_beta   90.00
_cell.angle_gamma   90.00
#
_symmetry.space_group_name_H-M   'P 1'
#
loop_
_entity.id
_entity.type
_entity.pdbx_description
1 polymer ?
#
loop_
_entity_poly.entity_id
_entity_poly.type
_entity_poly.pdbx_seq_one_letter_code
_entity_poly.pdbx_strand_id
1 'polypeptide(L)'
;MGQEASQPQINPNDPPHTLSARSIEGIAEFIKSGKAKNIVVLTGAGISTSAGIPDFRSPETGIYANLAELNLPYAEAVFDIDFFRENPAPFYVLAKELYPGKFYPTVSHAFVALIEKKGLLRMLFTQNIDCLERRAGVSSEKVIEAHGSFATQRCIDCKTEYPDDLMKKAIEDADPATCLVPQCGGLVKPDIVFFGEQLPEAIHTHKMIPATADLVIVMGTSLSVQPFATLPTLAPETVPRLLFNMISVGDFGSRLDDVAVLGDCDSGVRKLADALGWRDELEELWISVGGNTKQKEAEKAEGARLNIVKADLQKNSALKLASPALAPEDMPSRPPTDFAPDKGSPLKDITDGIPLKEVTTVVRSTPIIDEKDTATEPTRVDIKPTTDECVEDSSVVLDVTMPQNMPNSSNTTKGP
;
A
#
# COMPACT_ATOMS: atom_id res chain seq x y z
N MET A 1 -28.58 15.02 4.56
CA MET A 1 -28.84 14.36 3.27
C MET A 1 -27.89 14.96 2.25
N GLY A 2 -26.78 14.28 1.97
CA GLY A 2 -25.83 14.72 0.92
C GLY A 2 -26.29 14.19 -0.42
N GLN A 3 -26.02 14.93 -1.50
CA GLN A 3 -26.32 14.48 -2.86
C GLN A 3 -25.40 13.31 -3.23
N GLU A 4 -25.97 12.13 -3.43
CA GLU A 4 -25.32 11.09 -4.23
C GLU A 4 -25.28 11.57 -5.68
N ALA A 5 -24.25 12.34 -6.03
CA ALA A 5 -23.89 12.53 -7.43
C ALA A 5 -23.41 11.17 -7.95
N SER A 6 -24.21 10.51 -8.78
CA SER A 6 -23.86 9.23 -9.40
C SER A 6 -22.49 9.37 -10.07
N GLN A 7 -21.47 8.76 -9.48
CA GLN A 7 -20.13 8.79 -10.06
C GLN A 7 -20.18 8.15 -11.45
N PRO A 8 -19.48 8.72 -12.45
CA PRO A 8 -19.40 8.12 -13.77
C PRO A 8 -18.66 6.79 -13.66
N GLN A 9 -19.42 5.70 -13.60
CA GLN A 9 -18.88 4.35 -13.73
C GLN A 9 -18.57 4.08 -15.21
N ILE A 10 -17.37 3.59 -15.47
CA ILE A 10 -16.97 3.09 -16.79
C ILE A 10 -17.92 1.96 -17.23
N ASN A 11 -18.10 1.76 -18.53
CA ASN A 11 -18.82 0.57 -18.98
C ASN A 11 -17.94 -0.66 -18.66
N PRO A 12 -18.45 -1.70 -17.98
CA PRO A 12 -17.67 -2.90 -17.66
C PRO A 12 -17.06 -3.61 -18.88
N ASN A 13 -17.54 -3.31 -20.09
CA ASN A 13 -17.03 -3.82 -21.36
C ASN A 13 -15.94 -2.94 -22.01
N ASP A 14 -15.72 -1.70 -21.56
CA ASP A 14 -14.65 -0.84 -22.10
C ASP A 14 -13.29 -1.46 -21.74
N PRO A 15 -12.36 -1.67 -22.67
CA PRO A 15 -11.08 -2.31 -22.35
C PRO A 15 -10.23 -1.42 -21.41
N PRO A 16 -9.41 -2.03 -20.52
CA PRO A 16 -8.35 -1.31 -19.82
C PRO A 16 -7.38 -0.66 -20.82
N HIS A 17 -6.73 0.43 -20.44
CA HIS A 17 -5.77 1.14 -21.28
C HIS A 17 -4.34 0.62 -21.06
N THR A 18 -3.96 0.37 -19.81
CA THR A 18 -2.60 0.01 -19.41
C THR A 18 -2.48 -1.46 -18.98
N LEU A 19 -3.52 -2.03 -18.37
CA LEU A 19 -3.56 -3.43 -17.94
C LEU A 19 -3.98 -4.39 -19.08
N SER A 20 -3.59 -5.66 -18.98
CA SER A 20 -4.10 -6.73 -19.86
C SER A 20 -5.57 -7.08 -19.58
N ALA A 21 -5.98 -6.99 -18.31
CA ALA A 21 -7.35 -7.15 -17.83
C ALA A 21 -7.55 -6.35 -16.52
N ARG A 22 -8.79 -5.93 -16.24
CA ARG A 22 -9.19 -5.40 -14.92
C ARG A 22 -9.32 -6.53 -13.89
N SER A 23 -8.21 -7.16 -13.53
CA SER A 23 -8.17 -8.26 -12.56
C SER A 23 -6.87 -8.29 -11.75
N ILE A 24 -6.81 -9.15 -10.72
CA ILE A 24 -5.60 -9.37 -9.92
C ILE A 24 -4.46 -9.88 -10.81
N GLU A 25 -4.78 -10.76 -11.75
CA GLU A 25 -3.85 -11.33 -12.73
C GLU A 25 -3.28 -10.24 -13.64
N GLY A 26 -4.12 -9.31 -14.11
CA GLY A 26 -3.69 -8.16 -14.91
C GLY A 26 -2.75 -7.21 -14.16
N ILE A 27 -3.01 -6.94 -12.88
CA ILE A 27 -2.06 -6.19 -12.01
C ILE A 27 -0.76 -6.99 -11.82
N ALA A 28 -0.85 -8.31 -11.57
CA ALA A 28 0.32 -9.15 -11.38
C ALA A 28 1.18 -9.21 -12.65
N GLU A 29 0.58 -9.30 -13.83
CA GLU A 29 1.26 -9.20 -15.13
C GLU A 29 1.91 -7.84 -15.34
N PHE A 30 1.23 -6.74 -15.00
CA PHE A 30 1.80 -5.40 -15.07
C PHE A 30 3.03 -5.25 -14.17
N ILE A 31 2.99 -5.76 -12.94
CA ILE A 31 4.16 -5.78 -12.03
C ILE A 31 5.27 -6.67 -12.60
N LYS A 32 4.96 -7.92 -13.00
CA LYS A 32 5.93 -8.87 -13.58
C LYS A 32 6.56 -8.38 -14.89
N SER A 33 5.89 -7.50 -15.64
CA SER A 33 6.44 -6.87 -16.84
C SER A 33 7.58 -5.87 -16.58
N GLY A 34 7.83 -5.53 -15.31
CA GLY A 34 8.84 -4.54 -14.91
C GLY A 34 8.46 -3.09 -15.18
N LYS A 35 7.20 -2.81 -15.53
CA LYS A 35 6.65 -1.45 -15.69
C LYS A 35 6.37 -0.78 -14.33
N ALA A 36 5.88 -1.53 -13.34
CA ALA A 36 5.62 -1.00 -12.00
C ALA A 36 6.90 -0.92 -11.16
N LYS A 37 7.65 0.19 -11.25
CA LYS A 37 8.90 0.39 -10.47
C LYS A 37 8.70 1.34 -9.29
N ASN A 38 7.72 2.22 -9.38
CA ASN A 38 7.37 3.23 -8.39
C ASN A 38 5.96 2.96 -7.86
N ILE A 39 5.81 1.92 -7.04
CA ILE A 39 4.53 1.58 -6.41
C ILE A 39 4.30 2.51 -5.22
N VAL A 40 3.19 3.25 -5.23
CA VAL A 40 2.75 4.05 -4.08
C VAL A 40 1.64 3.31 -3.37
N VAL A 41 1.79 3.11 -2.06
CA VAL A 41 0.81 2.40 -1.24
C VAL A 41 0.13 3.38 -0.29
N LEU A 42 -1.18 3.24 -0.11
CA LEU A 42 -1.99 4.01 0.82
C LEU A 42 -2.78 3.08 1.74
N THR A 43 -2.60 3.21 3.05
CA THR A 43 -3.19 2.31 4.05
C THR A 43 -4.08 3.05 5.05
N GLY A 44 -5.05 2.34 5.60
CA GLY A 44 -5.83 2.76 6.77
C GLY A 44 -6.23 1.58 7.65
N ALA A 45 -7.09 1.85 8.64
CA ALA A 45 -7.31 0.95 9.78
C ALA A 45 -7.74 -0.48 9.40
N GLY A 46 -8.39 -0.65 8.24
CA GLY A 46 -8.78 -1.95 7.70
C GLY A 46 -7.63 -2.96 7.59
N ILE A 47 -6.39 -2.51 7.33
CA ILE A 47 -5.23 -3.43 7.26
C ILE A 47 -4.75 -3.92 8.62
N SER A 48 -5.17 -3.26 9.71
CA SER A 48 -4.81 -3.61 11.10
C SER A 48 -5.90 -4.42 11.82
N THR A 49 -7.09 -4.55 11.24
CA THR A 49 -8.22 -5.28 11.86
C THR A 49 -7.90 -6.75 12.16
N SER A 50 -7.18 -7.45 11.28
CA SER A 50 -6.73 -8.84 11.51
C SER A 50 -5.59 -8.97 12.52
N ALA A 51 -4.97 -7.86 12.97
CA ALA A 51 -4.06 -7.85 14.12
C ALA A 51 -4.82 -7.86 15.47
N GLY A 52 -6.14 -7.65 15.45
CA GLY A 52 -6.95 -7.43 16.66
C GLY A 52 -7.02 -5.97 17.10
N ILE A 53 -6.50 -5.04 16.29
CA ILE A 53 -6.72 -3.60 16.50
C ILE A 53 -8.12 -3.28 15.93
N PRO A 54 -9.10 -2.87 16.75
CA PRO A 54 -10.38 -2.41 16.24
C PRO A 54 -10.18 -1.17 15.35
N ASP A 55 -10.93 -1.07 14.26
CA ASP A 55 -10.98 0.19 13.52
C ASP A 55 -11.67 1.28 14.35
N PHE A 56 -11.73 2.51 13.83
CA PHE A 56 -12.42 3.58 14.54
C PHE A 56 -13.95 3.50 14.42
N ARG A 57 -14.48 3.03 13.28
CA ARG A 57 -15.85 3.37 12.82
C ARG A 57 -16.81 2.19 12.69
N SER A 58 -16.37 0.95 12.85
CA SER A 58 -17.25 -0.22 12.73
C SER A 58 -18.35 -0.19 13.80
N PRO A 59 -19.64 -0.33 13.44
CA PRO A 59 -20.76 -0.05 14.35
C PRO A 59 -20.82 -0.83 15.66
N GLU A 60 -20.19 -2.01 15.73
CA GLU A 60 -20.21 -2.90 16.90
C GLU A 60 -18.81 -3.15 17.49
N THR A 61 -17.77 -3.16 16.66
CA THR A 61 -16.39 -3.51 17.05
C THR A 61 -15.44 -2.33 17.09
N GLY A 62 -15.84 -1.18 16.54
CA GLY A 62 -14.97 -0.01 16.42
C GLY A 62 -14.70 0.66 17.77
N ILE A 63 -13.57 1.36 17.88
CA ILE A 63 -13.17 2.11 19.08
C ILE A 63 -14.31 3.03 19.54
N TYR A 64 -14.97 3.72 18.62
CA TYR A 64 -16.06 4.64 18.92
C TYR A 64 -17.30 3.99 19.56
N ALA A 65 -17.60 2.72 19.27
CA ALA A 65 -18.69 2.01 19.92
C ALA A 65 -18.39 1.71 21.40
N ASN A 66 -17.11 1.39 21.69
CA ASN A 66 -16.65 1.05 23.05
C ASN A 66 -16.43 2.29 23.95
N LEU A 67 -16.34 3.49 23.38
CA LEU A 67 -16.14 4.74 24.14
C LEU A 67 -17.43 5.34 24.72
N ALA A 68 -18.59 4.73 24.48
CA ALA A 68 -19.87 5.22 24.99
C ALA A 68 -19.90 5.37 26.53
N GLU A 69 -19.11 4.56 27.25
CA GLU A 69 -18.98 4.63 28.72
C GLU A 69 -18.23 5.89 29.22
N LEU A 70 -17.45 6.56 28.38
CA LEU A 70 -16.71 7.77 28.76
C LEU A 70 -17.54 9.07 28.73
N ASN A 71 -18.85 8.98 28.46
CA ASN A 71 -19.79 10.10 28.45
C ASN A 71 -19.34 11.28 27.54
N LEU A 72 -18.78 10.94 26.38
CA LEU A 72 -18.34 11.89 25.35
C LEU A 72 -19.54 12.55 24.66
N PRO A 73 -19.43 13.82 24.20
CA PRO A 73 -20.52 14.48 23.46
C PRO A 73 -20.80 13.82 22.10
N TYR A 74 -19.77 13.22 21.50
CA TYR A 74 -19.77 12.37 20.31
C TYR A 74 -18.45 11.57 20.32
N ALA A 75 -18.38 10.44 19.63
CA ALA A 75 -17.29 9.48 19.84
C ALA A 75 -15.92 9.98 19.34
N GLU A 76 -15.90 10.79 18.27
CA GLU A 76 -14.69 11.41 17.74
C GLU A 76 -14.05 12.43 18.71
N ALA A 77 -14.78 12.93 19.71
CA ALA A 77 -14.32 14.00 20.61
C ALA A 77 -13.05 13.63 21.40
N VAL A 78 -12.79 12.34 21.64
CA VAL A 78 -11.55 11.89 22.29
C VAL A 78 -10.27 12.21 21.48
N PHE A 79 -10.43 12.46 20.18
CA PHE A 79 -9.39 12.89 19.26
C PHE A 79 -9.62 14.31 18.74
N ASP A 80 -10.40 15.15 19.43
CA ASP A 80 -10.57 16.57 19.12
C ASP A 80 -9.63 17.42 20.01
N ILE A 81 -8.90 18.37 19.41
CA ILE A 81 -7.87 19.13 20.13
C ILE A 81 -8.45 20.12 21.14
N ASP A 82 -9.63 20.66 20.88
CA ASP A 82 -10.29 21.61 21.78
C ASP A 82 -10.92 20.83 22.95
N PHE A 83 -11.55 19.67 22.68
CA PHE A 83 -11.98 18.77 23.75
C PHE A 83 -10.81 18.28 24.61
N PHE A 84 -9.66 17.95 24.02
CA PHE A 84 -8.46 17.54 24.76
C PHE A 84 -7.92 18.66 25.67
N ARG A 85 -8.05 19.92 25.27
CA ARG A 85 -7.68 21.08 26.10
C ARG A 85 -8.61 21.25 27.31
N GLU A 86 -9.89 20.97 27.15
CA GLU A 86 -10.89 21.06 28.23
C GLU A 86 -10.86 19.84 29.16
N ASN A 87 -10.71 18.63 28.60
CA ASN A 87 -10.77 17.37 29.31
C ASN A 87 -9.85 16.30 28.65
N PRO A 88 -8.56 16.24 29.00
CA PRO A 88 -7.61 15.29 28.42
C PRO A 88 -7.75 13.85 28.93
N ALA A 89 -8.40 13.62 30.07
CA ALA A 89 -8.42 12.32 30.75
C ALA A 89 -9.00 11.16 29.90
N PRO A 90 -10.10 11.31 29.14
CA PRO A 90 -10.62 10.27 28.26
C PRO A 90 -9.60 9.78 27.22
N PHE A 91 -8.76 10.68 26.67
CA PHE A 91 -7.70 10.30 25.76
C PHE A 91 -6.63 9.46 26.47
N TYR A 92 -6.20 9.86 27.67
CA TYR A 92 -5.18 9.11 28.43
C TYR A 92 -5.66 7.70 28.81
N VAL A 93 -6.94 7.55 29.16
CA VAL A 93 -7.57 6.23 29.38
C VAL A 93 -7.54 5.38 28.09
N LEU A 94 -7.92 5.94 26.95
CA LEU A 94 -7.92 5.24 25.66
C LEU A 94 -6.49 4.92 25.16
N ALA A 95 -5.54 5.84 25.34
CA ALA A 95 -4.15 5.71 24.91
C ALA A 95 -3.48 4.46 25.51
N LYS A 96 -3.88 4.06 26.72
CA LYS A 96 -3.42 2.83 27.38
C LYS A 96 -3.83 1.55 26.63
N GLU A 97 -4.94 1.58 25.91
CA GLU A 97 -5.32 0.46 25.03
C GLU A 97 -4.59 0.48 23.70
N LEU A 98 -4.41 1.67 23.11
CA LEU A 98 -3.78 1.87 21.81
C LEU A 98 -2.24 1.84 21.82
N TYR A 99 -1.59 1.93 23.00
CA TYR A 99 -0.14 2.08 23.10
C TYR A 99 0.62 0.92 22.42
N PRO A 100 1.67 1.20 21.62
CA PRO A 100 2.37 0.17 20.84
C PRO A 100 2.94 -0.97 21.68
N GLY A 101 2.95 -2.17 21.08
CA GLY A 101 3.61 -3.37 21.62
C GLY A 101 2.72 -4.61 21.70
N LYS A 102 1.42 -4.44 21.96
CA LYS A 102 0.43 -5.55 22.07
C LYS A 102 0.19 -6.29 20.75
N PHE A 103 0.20 -5.57 19.64
CA PHE A 103 -0.26 -6.04 18.32
C PHE A 103 0.89 -6.31 17.35
N TYR A 104 0.72 -7.29 16.47
CA TYR A 104 1.73 -7.73 15.50
C TYR A 104 1.27 -7.41 14.07
N PRO A 105 2.20 -7.20 13.11
CA PRO A 105 1.83 -6.86 11.74
C PRO A 105 0.98 -7.95 11.07
N THR A 106 0.08 -7.51 10.21
CA THR A 106 -0.78 -8.38 9.39
C THR A 106 -0.07 -8.79 8.10
N VAL A 107 -0.71 -9.64 7.31
CA VAL A 107 -0.18 -10.06 6.00
C VAL A 107 -0.11 -8.88 5.04
N SER A 108 -1.09 -7.98 5.12
CA SER A 108 -1.11 -6.71 4.40
C SER A 108 0.12 -5.85 4.71
N HIS A 109 0.50 -5.73 5.99
CA HIS A 109 1.73 -5.00 6.39
C HIS A 109 3.00 -5.69 5.86
N ALA A 110 3.09 -7.02 6.01
CA ALA A 110 4.22 -7.81 5.51
C ALA A 110 4.35 -7.71 3.97
N PHE A 111 3.25 -7.58 3.24
CA PHE A 111 3.26 -7.39 1.80
C PHE A 111 3.82 -6.03 1.38
N VAL A 112 3.54 -4.95 2.11
CA VAL A 112 4.16 -3.64 1.85
C VAL A 112 5.68 -3.69 2.08
N ALA A 113 6.12 -4.34 3.16
CA ALA A 113 7.55 -4.60 3.39
C ALA A 113 8.17 -5.50 2.31
N LEU A 114 7.42 -6.45 1.73
CA LEU A 114 7.89 -7.27 0.61
C LEU A 114 8.02 -6.48 -0.70
N ILE A 115 7.09 -5.56 -0.99
CA ILE A 115 7.18 -4.62 -2.12
C ILE A 115 8.47 -3.77 -2.00
N GLU A 116 8.82 -3.33 -0.79
CA GLU A 116 10.06 -2.60 -0.54
C GLU A 116 11.29 -3.49 -0.72
N LYS A 117 11.33 -4.69 -0.13
CA LYS A 117 12.43 -5.65 -0.29
C LYS A 117 12.69 -6.04 -1.74
N LYS A 118 11.67 -6.00 -2.60
CA LYS A 118 11.78 -6.22 -4.05
C LYS A 118 12.17 -4.97 -4.84
N GLY A 119 12.41 -3.84 -4.16
CA GLY A 119 12.87 -2.59 -4.76
C GLY A 119 11.79 -1.77 -5.47
N LEU A 120 10.50 -2.06 -5.21
CA LEU A 120 9.37 -1.49 -5.96
C LEU A 120 8.61 -0.40 -5.19
N LEU A 121 8.80 -0.29 -3.86
CA LEU A 121 8.09 0.69 -3.03
C LEU A 121 8.65 2.10 -3.25
N ARG A 122 7.85 2.99 -3.82
CA ARG A 122 8.18 4.42 -3.95
C ARG A 122 7.99 5.15 -2.62
N MET A 123 6.83 4.96 -2.02
CA MET A 123 6.40 5.55 -0.74
C MET A 123 5.14 4.84 -0.22
N LEU A 124 5.02 4.71 1.10
CA LEU A 124 3.83 4.30 1.83
C LEU A 124 3.24 5.52 2.55
N PHE A 125 1.96 5.81 2.34
CA PHE A 125 1.19 6.77 3.12
C PHE A 125 0.23 5.99 4.03
N THR A 126 0.28 6.18 5.34
CA THR A 126 -0.63 5.51 6.28
C THR A 126 -1.48 6.50 7.05
N GLN A 127 -2.77 6.17 7.22
CA GLN A 127 -3.68 6.83 8.16
C GLN A 127 -3.56 6.26 9.58
N ASN A 128 -2.83 5.16 9.75
CA ASN A 128 -2.72 4.44 11.02
C ASN A 128 -1.67 5.09 11.92
N ILE A 129 -1.86 4.88 13.22
CA ILE A 129 -1.01 5.40 14.30
C ILE A 129 -0.34 4.26 15.09
N ASP A 130 -0.62 3.01 14.73
CA ASP A 130 -0.25 1.78 15.44
C ASP A 130 1.20 1.32 15.22
N CYS A 131 1.92 1.98 14.29
CA CYS A 131 3.32 1.73 13.92
C CYS A 131 3.59 0.31 13.36
N LEU A 132 2.56 -0.43 12.93
CA LEU A 132 2.72 -1.80 12.44
C LEU A 132 3.46 -1.88 11.10
N GLU A 133 3.47 -0.81 10.31
CA GLU A 133 4.23 -0.69 9.06
C GLU A 133 5.74 -0.75 9.34
N ARG A 134 6.23 0.05 10.28
CA ARG A 134 7.64 0.03 10.72
C ARG A 134 7.98 -1.31 11.36
N ARG A 135 7.07 -1.88 12.17
CA ARG A 135 7.24 -3.20 12.78
C ARG A 135 7.30 -4.34 11.76
N ALA A 136 6.67 -4.20 10.59
CA ALA A 136 6.81 -5.13 9.47
C ALA A 136 8.15 -4.99 8.72
N GLY A 137 8.95 -3.97 9.05
CA GLY A 137 10.24 -3.70 8.42
C GLY A 137 10.17 -2.80 7.19
N VAL A 138 9.13 -1.98 7.04
CA VAL A 138 9.13 -0.87 6.07
C VAL A 138 10.09 0.22 6.56
N SER A 139 11.00 0.69 5.71
CA SER A 139 12.05 1.63 6.12
C SER A 139 11.49 3.02 6.46
N SER A 140 12.09 3.68 7.45
CA SER A 140 11.52 4.89 8.06
C SER A 140 11.34 6.07 7.10
N GLU A 141 12.19 6.16 6.08
CA GLU A 141 12.15 7.15 4.99
C GLU A 141 11.14 6.83 3.88
N LYS A 142 10.52 5.66 3.94
CA LYS A 142 9.45 5.19 3.04
C LYS A 142 8.05 5.30 3.65
N VAL A 143 7.91 5.71 4.91
CA VAL A 143 6.62 5.81 5.61
C VAL A 143 6.26 7.28 5.88
N ILE A 144 5.12 7.72 5.35
CA ILE A 144 4.47 8.97 5.69
C ILE A 144 3.24 8.67 6.57
N GLU A 145 3.40 8.88 7.87
CA GLU A 145 2.33 8.82 8.87
C GLU A 145 1.46 10.07 8.76
N ALA A 146 0.38 9.98 7.99
CA ALA A 146 -0.49 11.11 7.65
C ALA A 146 -1.22 11.69 8.87
N HIS A 147 -1.51 10.85 9.86
CA HIS A 147 -2.10 11.23 11.14
C HIS A 147 -1.09 11.13 12.30
N GLY A 148 0.21 11.12 11.99
CA GLY A 148 1.27 10.95 12.99
C GLY A 148 1.25 9.57 13.65
N SER A 149 1.84 9.45 14.84
CA SER A 149 1.99 8.15 15.52
C SER A 149 2.31 8.28 17.01
N PHE A 150 2.27 7.14 17.72
CA PHE A 150 2.76 7.02 19.11
C PHE A 150 4.30 7.01 19.23
N ALA A 151 5.06 7.26 18.16
CA ALA A 151 6.52 7.14 18.16
C ALA A 151 7.26 8.27 18.89
N THR A 152 6.65 9.46 18.99
CA THR A 152 7.15 10.61 19.76
C THR A 152 5.99 11.35 20.43
N GLN A 153 6.29 12.30 21.32
CA GLN A 153 5.31 13.14 22.00
C GLN A 153 5.82 14.56 22.21
N ARG A 154 4.91 15.54 22.13
CA ARG A 154 5.20 16.97 22.26
C ARG A 154 4.13 17.71 23.06
N CYS A 155 4.49 18.83 23.66
CA CYS A 155 3.52 19.77 24.22
C CYS A 155 2.65 20.36 23.11
N ILE A 156 1.33 20.42 23.32
CA ILE A 156 0.39 20.94 22.31
C ILE A 156 0.59 22.43 22.02
N ASP A 157 1.16 23.19 22.95
CA ASP A 157 1.35 24.64 22.86
C ASP A 157 2.75 25.03 22.35
N CYS A 158 3.80 24.71 23.12
CA CYS A 158 5.17 25.11 22.77
C CYS A 158 5.90 24.14 21.83
N LYS A 159 5.27 23.00 21.47
CA LYS A 159 5.81 21.92 20.62
C LYS A 159 7.14 21.30 21.10
N THR A 160 7.60 21.59 22.32
CA THR A 160 8.77 20.95 22.92
C THR A 160 8.51 19.46 23.12
N GLU A 161 9.50 18.64 22.78
CA GLU A 161 9.51 17.20 22.97
C GLU A 161 9.42 16.81 24.44
N TYR A 162 8.76 15.70 24.71
CA TYR A 162 8.57 15.16 26.04
C TYR A 162 9.18 13.75 26.14
N PRO A 163 9.82 13.36 27.25
CA PRO A 163 10.48 12.05 27.36
C PRO A 163 9.53 10.85 27.26
N ASP A 164 9.95 9.80 26.56
CA ASP A 164 9.20 8.55 26.33
C ASP A 164 8.79 7.87 27.66
N ASP A 165 9.70 7.81 28.62
CA ASP A 165 9.49 7.15 29.92
C ASP A 165 8.43 7.87 30.75
N LEU A 166 8.43 9.21 30.73
CA LEU A 166 7.43 10.03 31.39
C LEU A 166 6.06 9.93 30.69
N MET A 167 6.02 9.91 29.35
CA MET A 167 4.76 9.77 28.61
C MET A 167 4.14 8.39 28.80
N LYS A 168 4.95 7.35 28.71
CA LYS A 168 4.52 5.98 28.99
C LYS A 168 3.93 5.88 30.39
N LYS A 169 4.60 6.45 31.41
CA LYS A 169 4.08 6.47 32.78
C LYS A 169 2.74 7.22 32.87
N ALA A 170 2.64 8.41 32.27
CA ALA A 170 1.41 9.20 32.26
C ALA A 170 0.22 8.42 31.64
N ILE A 171 0.46 7.65 30.57
CA ILE A 171 -0.54 6.78 29.94
C ILE A 171 -0.84 5.53 30.79
N GLU A 172 0.16 4.93 31.45
CA GLU A 172 -0.04 3.78 32.35
C GLU A 172 -0.86 4.16 33.60
N ASP A 173 -0.60 5.32 34.19
CA ASP A 173 -1.30 5.88 35.35
C ASP A 173 -2.63 6.57 34.97
N ALA A 174 -2.87 6.81 33.67
CA ALA A 174 -3.98 7.60 33.10
C ALA A 174 -4.04 9.05 33.65
N ASP A 175 -2.88 9.63 33.95
CA ASP A 175 -2.71 10.99 34.48
C ASP A 175 -2.15 11.93 33.39
N PRO A 176 -2.91 12.97 32.94
CA PRO A 176 -2.50 13.82 31.83
C PRO A 176 -1.17 14.58 32.05
N ALA A 177 -0.18 14.30 31.19
CA ALA A 177 1.12 14.96 31.28
C ALA A 177 1.07 16.45 30.90
N THR A 178 1.86 17.25 31.61
CA THR A 178 2.06 18.69 31.40
C THR A 178 3.50 19.01 31.02
N CYS A 179 3.70 20.11 30.30
CA CYS A 179 4.98 20.48 29.72
C CYS A 179 6.05 20.78 30.78
N LEU A 180 7.25 20.23 30.58
CA LEU A 180 8.41 20.44 31.45
C LEU A 180 9.06 21.83 31.29
N VAL A 181 8.70 22.59 30.24
CA VAL A 181 9.22 23.95 30.03
C VAL A 181 8.64 24.88 31.10
N PRO A 182 9.50 25.57 31.90
CA PRO A 182 9.03 26.49 32.92
C PRO A 182 8.05 27.52 32.36
N GLN A 183 6.96 27.77 33.09
CA GLN A 183 5.89 28.71 32.73
C GLN A 183 5.05 28.34 31.49
N CYS A 184 5.33 27.24 30.77
CA CYS A 184 4.47 26.82 29.67
C CYS A 184 3.15 26.20 30.20
N GLY A 185 3.24 25.17 31.06
CA GLY A 185 2.07 24.51 31.66
C GLY A 185 1.13 23.77 30.69
N GLY A 186 1.37 23.86 29.37
CA GLY A 186 0.55 23.23 28.35
C GLY A 186 0.52 21.72 28.44
N LEU A 187 -0.58 21.11 28.01
CA LEU A 187 -0.74 19.66 27.98
C LEU A 187 0.23 19.02 26.97
N VAL A 188 0.54 17.74 27.19
CA VAL A 188 1.37 16.93 26.31
C VAL A 188 0.52 15.79 25.75
N LYS A 189 0.78 15.38 24.52
CA LYS A 189 0.25 14.12 23.95
C LYS A 189 1.29 13.49 23.00
N PRO A 190 1.15 12.19 22.69
CA PRO A 190 1.80 11.60 21.52
C PRO A 190 1.52 12.41 20.26
N ASP A 191 2.44 12.38 19.30
CA ASP A 191 2.36 13.11 18.03
C ASP A 191 1.38 12.47 17.03
N ILE A 192 0.20 12.12 17.54
CA ILE A 192 -1.01 11.76 16.78
C ILE A 192 -1.75 13.05 16.45
N VAL A 193 -2.20 13.20 15.22
CA VAL A 193 -2.96 14.36 14.77
C VAL A 193 -4.41 14.25 15.23
N PHE A 194 -4.86 15.24 15.99
CA PHE A 194 -6.24 15.36 16.43
C PHE A 194 -7.06 16.17 15.41
N PHE A 195 -8.39 16.01 15.41
CA PHE A 195 -9.30 16.93 14.74
C PHE A 195 -9.05 18.36 15.26
N GLY A 196 -9.00 19.32 14.34
CA GLY A 196 -8.57 20.71 14.60
C GLY A 196 -7.06 20.96 14.45
N GLU A 197 -6.20 19.94 14.46
CA GLU A 197 -4.77 20.10 14.20
C GLU A 197 -4.42 20.06 12.70
N GLN A 198 -3.25 20.61 12.36
CA GLN A 198 -2.67 20.49 11.01
C GLN A 198 -2.03 19.10 10.85
N LEU A 199 -2.15 18.52 9.65
CA LEU A 199 -1.40 17.30 9.31
C LEU A 199 0.13 17.58 9.31
N PRO A 200 0.99 16.56 9.52
CA PRO A 200 2.43 16.76 9.62
C PRO A 200 3.00 17.34 8.32
N GLU A 201 4.05 18.14 8.41
CA GLU A 201 4.70 18.75 7.23
C GLU A 201 5.08 17.69 6.16
N ALA A 202 5.46 16.49 6.61
CA ALA A 202 5.77 15.35 5.77
C ALA A 202 4.68 15.03 4.72
N ILE A 203 3.38 15.15 5.03
CA ILE A 203 2.35 14.92 4.02
C ILE A 203 2.29 16.06 2.99
N HIS A 204 2.50 17.30 3.42
CA HIS A 204 2.46 18.48 2.55
C HIS A 204 3.63 18.47 1.55
N THR A 205 4.82 18.09 2.01
CA THR A 205 6.03 17.92 1.21
C THR A 205 5.92 16.75 0.22
N HIS A 206 5.31 15.64 0.62
CA HIS A 206 5.28 14.41 -0.18
C HIS A 206 3.97 14.16 -0.96
N LYS A 207 2.93 14.99 -0.81
CA LYS A 207 1.61 14.80 -1.45
C LYS A 207 1.63 14.61 -2.97
N MET A 208 2.68 15.06 -3.67
CA MET A 208 2.82 14.91 -5.12
C MET A 208 3.51 13.61 -5.55
N ILE A 209 4.00 12.77 -4.63
CA ILE A 209 4.58 11.46 -4.98
C ILE A 209 3.63 10.56 -5.79
N PRO A 210 2.30 10.46 -5.50
CA PRO A 210 1.37 9.69 -6.33
C PRO A 210 1.36 10.11 -7.81
N ALA A 211 1.65 11.38 -8.14
CA ALA A 211 1.77 11.85 -9.52
C ALA A 211 2.99 11.26 -10.27
N THR A 212 3.91 10.62 -9.55
CA THR A 212 5.10 9.92 -10.07
C THR A 212 5.00 8.39 -9.95
N ALA A 213 3.84 7.87 -9.57
CA ALA A 213 3.62 6.44 -9.38
C ALA A 213 3.45 5.71 -10.73
N ASP A 214 3.94 4.48 -10.82
CA ASP A 214 3.63 3.56 -11.93
C ASP A 214 2.39 2.70 -11.61
N LEU A 215 2.05 2.57 -10.34
CA LEU A 215 0.90 1.84 -9.78
C LEU A 215 0.56 2.43 -8.41
N VAL A 216 -0.73 2.64 -8.15
CA VAL A 216 -1.22 3.00 -6.81
C VAL A 216 -1.96 1.81 -6.19
N ILE A 217 -1.62 1.45 -4.96
CA ILE A 217 -2.33 0.41 -4.19
C ILE A 217 -2.98 1.08 -2.97
N VAL A 218 -4.30 0.96 -2.82
CA VAL A 218 -5.07 1.48 -1.69
C VAL A 218 -5.62 0.31 -0.88
N MET A 219 -5.45 0.35 0.43
CA MET A 219 -5.71 -0.81 1.31
C MET A 219 -6.43 -0.38 2.59
N GLY A 220 -7.59 -0.99 2.88
CA GLY A 220 -8.25 -0.90 4.18
C GLY A 220 -8.60 0.52 4.66
N THR A 221 -8.96 1.45 3.75
CA THR A 221 -9.35 2.82 4.10
C THR A 221 -10.70 3.19 3.49
N SER A 222 -11.45 4.06 4.18
CA SER A 222 -12.71 4.63 3.68
C SER A 222 -12.52 5.74 2.65
N LEU A 223 -11.29 6.26 2.48
CA LEU A 223 -11.00 7.49 1.72
C LEU A 223 -11.96 8.66 2.04
N SER A 224 -12.36 8.80 3.31
CA SER A 224 -13.32 9.82 3.75
C SER A 224 -12.69 11.02 4.48
N VAL A 225 -11.38 10.96 4.79
CA VAL A 225 -10.65 12.01 5.51
C VAL A 225 -9.75 12.77 4.54
N GLN A 226 -9.92 14.09 4.48
CA GLN A 226 -9.10 14.97 3.65
C GLN A 226 -7.89 15.50 4.43
N PRO A 227 -6.76 15.83 3.77
CA PRO A 227 -6.48 15.68 2.34
C PRO A 227 -6.16 14.25 1.86
N PHE A 228 -6.01 13.27 2.76
CA PHE A 228 -5.53 11.92 2.39
C PHE A 228 -6.35 11.26 1.28
N ALA A 229 -7.68 11.43 1.32
CA ALA A 229 -8.61 10.93 0.31
C ALA A 229 -8.30 11.39 -1.13
N THR A 230 -7.62 12.52 -1.34
CA THR A 230 -7.21 12.98 -2.69
C THR A 230 -5.93 12.34 -3.20
N LEU A 231 -5.09 11.76 -2.34
CA LEU A 231 -3.78 11.25 -2.77
C LEU A 231 -3.85 10.20 -3.91
N PRO A 232 -4.83 9.26 -3.96
CA PRO A 232 -4.97 8.34 -5.09
C PRO A 232 -5.39 8.99 -6.41
N THR A 233 -6.01 10.18 -6.39
CA THR A 233 -6.50 10.86 -7.61
C THR A 233 -5.42 11.71 -8.27
N LEU A 234 -4.37 12.08 -7.52
CA LEU A 234 -3.19 12.79 -8.01
C LEU A 234 -2.31 11.94 -8.95
N ALA A 235 -2.48 10.62 -8.97
CA ALA A 235 -1.86 9.76 -9.97
C ALA A 235 -2.51 9.98 -11.36
N PRO A 236 -1.75 10.02 -12.47
CA PRO A 236 -2.29 10.18 -13.82
C PRO A 236 -3.40 9.17 -14.15
N GLU A 237 -4.34 9.57 -15.02
CA GLU A 237 -5.49 8.72 -15.43
C GLU A 237 -5.07 7.38 -16.08
N THR A 238 -3.87 7.30 -16.65
CA THR A 238 -3.31 6.08 -17.26
C THR A 238 -2.59 5.16 -16.27
N VAL A 239 -2.39 5.60 -15.02
CA VAL A 239 -1.75 4.80 -13.96
C VAL A 239 -2.79 3.88 -13.32
N PRO A 240 -2.60 2.56 -13.35
CA PRO A 240 -3.52 1.63 -12.71
C PRO A 240 -3.64 1.89 -11.21
N ARG A 241 -4.84 1.65 -10.67
CA ARG A 241 -5.10 1.73 -9.23
C ARG A 241 -5.74 0.43 -8.75
N LEU A 242 -5.18 -0.15 -7.69
CA LEU A 242 -5.68 -1.36 -7.06
C LEU A 242 -6.25 -1.05 -5.67
N LEU A 243 -7.50 -1.41 -5.42
CA LEU A 243 -8.14 -1.34 -4.10
C LEU A 243 -8.25 -2.72 -3.47
N PHE A 244 -7.75 -2.87 -2.24
CA PHE A 244 -8.09 -3.96 -1.32
C PHE A 244 -8.94 -3.39 -0.18
N ASN A 245 -10.24 -3.68 -0.14
CA ASN A 245 -11.13 -3.14 0.88
C ASN A 245 -12.45 -3.92 0.98
N MET A 246 -13.17 -3.80 2.11
CA MET A 246 -14.48 -4.46 2.28
C MET A 246 -15.55 -3.94 1.29
N ILE A 247 -15.48 -2.67 0.91
CA ILE A 247 -16.41 -1.99 0.00
C ILE A 247 -15.65 -1.08 -0.99
N SER A 248 -16.27 -0.70 -2.11
CA SER A 248 -15.70 0.35 -2.96
C SER A 248 -15.74 1.70 -2.24
N VAL A 249 -14.73 2.55 -2.47
CA VAL A 249 -14.50 3.81 -1.76
C VAL A 249 -13.87 4.86 -2.68
N GLY A 250 -13.93 6.13 -2.29
CA GLY A 250 -13.39 7.24 -3.11
C GLY A 250 -14.09 7.31 -4.47
N ASP A 251 -13.30 7.31 -5.54
CA ASP A 251 -13.75 7.31 -6.94
C ASP A 251 -13.39 5.99 -7.68
N PHE A 252 -13.14 4.90 -6.95
CA PHE A 252 -12.74 3.62 -7.54
C PHE A 252 -13.84 3.01 -8.42
N GLY A 253 -13.48 2.69 -9.66
CA GLY A 253 -14.38 2.24 -10.72
C GLY A 253 -14.73 3.33 -11.74
N SER A 254 -14.18 4.54 -11.59
CA SER A 254 -14.30 5.63 -12.57
C SER A 254 -13.18 5.63 -13.62
N ARG A 255 -12.05 4.94 -13.39
CA ARG A 255 -10.93 4.84 -14.36
C ARG A 255 -10.87 3.47 -15.03
N LEU A 256 -10.46 3.43 -16.30
CA LEU A 256 -10.40 2.19 -17.10
C LEU A 256 -9.45 1.12 -16.54
N ASP A 257 -8.41 1.52 -15.82
CA ASP A 257 -7.42 0.64 -15.17
C ASP A 257 -7.59 0.55 -13.64
N ASP A 258 -8.76 0.92 -13.11
CA ASP A 258 -9.13 0.62 -11.71
C ASP A 258 -9.44 -0.88 -11.55
N VAL A 259 -8.88 -1.49 -10.50
CA VAL A 259 -9.18 -2.86 -10.07
C VAL A 259 -9.58 -2.82 -8.60
N ALA A 260 -10.76 -3.34 -8.27
CA ALA A 260 -11.25 -3.43 -6.89
C ALA A 260 -11.39 -4.90 -6.47
N VAL A 261 -10.66 -5.28 -5.42
CA VAL A 261 -10.70 -6.61 -4.79
C VAL A 261 -11.46 -6.48 -3.48
N LEU A 262 -12.75 -6.78 -3.53
CA LEU A 262 -13.64 -6.58 -2.40
C LEU A 262 -13.58 -7.75 -1.40
N GLY A 263 -13.48 -7.41 -0.11
CA GLY A 263 -13.37 -8.34 1.01
C GLY A 263 -12.22 -7.99 1.96
N ASP A 264 -11.83 -8.97 2.78
CA ASP A 264 -10.68 -8.87 3.68
C ASP A 264 -9.37 -8.57 2.92
N CYS A 265 -8.59 -7.62 3.46
CA CYS A 265 -7.34 -7.16 2.86
C CYS A 265 -6.31 -8.29 2.78
N ASP A 266 -6.13 -9.08 3.84
CA ASP A 266 -5.10 -10.13 3.89
C ASP A 266 -5.40 -11.25 2.87
N SER A 267 -6.69 -11.58 2.69
CA SER A 267 -7.16 -12.52 1.68
C SER A 267 -6.99 -12.00 0.25
N GLY A 268 -7.20 -10.70 0.01
CA GLY A 268 -6.95 -10.05 -1.27
C GLY A 268 -5.45 -10.03 -1.62
N VAL A 269 -4.63 -9.60 -0.67
CA VAL A 269 -3.16 -9.57 -0.76
C VAL A 269 -2.60 -10.95 -1.06
N ARG A 270 -3.09 -11.99 -0.39
CA ARG A 270 -2.68 -13.38 -0.64
C ARG A 270 -2.95 -13.83 -2.08
N LYS A 271 -4.10 -13.48 -2.67
CA LYS A 271 -4.40 -13.77 -4.09
C LYS A 271 -3.44 -13.07 -5.04
N LEU A 272 -3.10 -11.81 -4.77
CA LEU A 272 -2.09 -11.08 -5.56
C LEU A 272 -0.70 -11.71 -5.40
N ALA A 273 -0.32 -12.10 -4.19
CA ALA A 273 0.95 -12.79 -3.93
C ALA A 273 1.02 -14.16 -4.64
N ASP A 274 -0.07 -14.93 -4.68
CA ASP A 274 -0.16 -16.17 -5.48
C ASP A 274 0.00 -15.86 -6.99
N ALA A 275 -0.67 -14.83 -7.53
CA ALA A 275 -0.57 -14.44 -8.94
C ALA A 275 0.81 -13.86 -9.33
N LEU A 276 1.54 -13.27 -8.38
CA LEU A 276 2.91 -12.80 -8.52
C LEU A 276 3.97 -13.91 -8.34
N GLY A 277 3.59 -15.05 -7.76
CA GLY A 277 4.53 -16.09 -7.33
C GLY A 277 5.32 -15.75 -6.07
N TRP A 278 4.85 -14.79 -5.26
CA TRP A 278 5.50 -14.30 -4.03
C TRP A 278 4.87 -14.88 -2.76
N ARG A 279 3.94 -15.83 -2.87
CA ARG A 279 3.12 -16.29 -1.73
C ARG A 279 3.97 -16.82 -0.59
N ASP A 280 4.95 -17.67 -0.88
CA ASP A 280 5.70 -18.35 0.16
C ASP A 280 6.71 -17.38 0.83
N GLU A 281 7.33 -16.47 0.05
CA GLU A 281 8.13 -15.34 0.57
C GLU A 281 7.31 -14.42 1.50
N LEU A 282 6.04 -14.18 1.17
CA LEU A 282 5.14 -13.33 1.95
C LEU A 282 4.78 -13.98 3.28
N GLU A 283 4.43 -15.27 3.29
CA GLU A 283 4.10 -15.98 4.53
C GLU A 283 5.35 -16.13 5.41
N GLU A 284 6.53 -16.42 4.84
CA GLU A 284 7.81 -16.46 5.58
C GLU A 284 8.12 -15.09 6.23
N LEU A 285 7.99 -14.00 5.47
CA LEU A 285 8.18 -12.65 6.01
C LEU A 285 7.18 -12.35 7.11
N TRP A 286 5.90 -12.63 6.90
CA TRP A 286 4.83 -12.40 7.88
C TRP A 286 5.06 -13.19 9.19
N ILE A 287 5.46 -14.46 9.10
CA ILE A 287 5.84 -15.26 10.27
C ILE A 287 7.04 -14.62 10.99
N SER A 288 8.06 -14.18 10.26
CA SER A 288 9.27 -13.58 10.87
C SER A 288 8.98 -12.30 11.68
N VAL A 289 8.06 -11.44 11.21
CA VAL A 289 7.66 -10.21 11.93
C VAL A 289 6.57 -10.44 12.98
N GLY A 290 5.82 -11.54 12.84
CA GLY A 290 4.76 -11.97 13.76
C GLY A 290 5.22 -12.77 14.98
N GLY A 291 6.45 -13.30 14.96
CA GLY A 291 7.01 -14.11 16.04
C GLY A 291 6.24 -15.40 16.33
N ASN A 292 6.53 -16.05 17.47
CA ASN A 292 5.96 -17.35 17.86
C ASN A 292 4.42 -17.39 17.88
N THR A 293 3.76 -16.24 18.03
CA THR A 293 2.29 -16.13 18.05
C THR A 293 1.68 -16.42 16.68
N LYS A 294 2.31 -15.97 15.59
CA LYS A 294 1.77 -16.09 14.22
C LYS A 294 2.08 -17.43 13.54
N GLN A 295 3.06 -18.20 14.03
CA GLN A 295 3.38 -19.52 13.49
C GLN A 295 2.16 -20.47 13.48
N LYS A 296 1.36 -20.48 14.55
CA LYS A 296 0.11 -21.28 14.65
C LYS A 296 -1.00 -20.80 13.71
N GLU A 297 -1.05 -19.50 13.40
CA GLU A 297 -2.00 -18.96 12.42
C GLU A 297 -1.60 -19.34 11.00
N ALA A 298 -0.30 -19.29 10.68
CA ALA A 298 0.24 -19.71 9.40
C ALA A 298 0.00 -21.21 9.14
N GLU A 299 0.28 -22.09 10.11
CA GLU A 299 -0.03 -23.53 10.04
C GLU A 299 -1.52 -23.79 9.72
N LYS A 300 -2.42 -23.01 10.33
CA LYS A 300 -3.87 -23.09 10.09
C LYS A 300 -4.26 -22.59 8.69
N ALA A 301 -3.63 -21.50 8.22
CA ALA A 301 -3.85 -20.95 6.88
C ALA A 301 -3.32 -21.89 5.77
N GLU A 302 -2.17 -22.52 5.98
CA GLU A 302 -1.61 -23.51 5.06
C GLU A 302 -2.45 -24.80 5.03
N GLY A 303 -2.94 -25.27 6.19
CA GLY A 303 -3.91 -26.36 6.27
C GLY A 303 -5.19 -26.06 5.47
N ALA A 304 -5.69 -24.81 5.53
CA ALA A 304 -6.82 -24.37 4.71
C ALA A 304 -6.48 -24.32 3.21
N ARG A 305 -5.31 -23.80 2.82
CA ARG A 305 -4.80 -23.78 1.42
C ARG A 305 -4.72 -25.20 0.85
N LEU A 306 -4.11 -26.13 1.58
CA LEU A 306 -4.00 -27.55 1.21
C LEU A 306 -5.37 -28.22 1.04
N ASN A 307 -6.36 -27.87 1.87
CA ASN A 307 -7.71 -28.40 1.74
C ASN A 307 -8.46 -27.85 0.52
N ILE A 308 -8.28 -26.57 0.17
CA ILE A 308 -8.83 -25.98 -1.06
C ILE A 308 -8.21 -26.65 -2.29
N VAL A 309 -6.87 -26.73 -2.35
CA VAL A 309 -6.15 -27.39 -3.46
C VAL A 309 -6.58 -28.86 -3.62
N LYS A 310 -6.77 -29.59 -2.52
CA LYS A 310 -7.31 -30.96 -2.55
C LYS A 310 -8.76 -31.01 -3.07
N ALA A 311 -9.62 -30.08 -2.64
CA ALA A 311 -11.01 -30.02 -3.09
C ALA A 311 -11.12 -29.72 -4.60
N ASP A 312 -10.27 -28.82 -5.12
CA ASP A 312 -10.27 -28.47 -6.54
C ASP A 312 -9.64 -29.58 -7.41
N LEU A 313 -8.59 -30.26 -6.93
CA LEU A 313 -8.09 -31.49 -7.54
C LEU A 313 -9.15 -32.60 -7.56
N GLN A 314 -9.93 -32.75 -6.47
CA GLN A 314 -11.02 -33.72 -6.42
C GLN A 314 -12.15 -33.39 -7.41
N LYS A 315 -12.61 -32.12 -7.48
CA LYS A 315 -13.58 -31.67 -8.50
C LYS A 315 -13.09 -31.92 -9.93
N ASN A 316 -11.83 -31.59 -10.22
CA ASN A 316 -11.25 -31.81 -11.55
C ASN A 316 -11.07 -33.31 -11.87
N SER A 317 -10.86 -34.17 -10.87
CA SER A 317 -10.85 -35.62 -11.04
C SER A 317 -12.26 -36.18 -11.30
N ALA A 318 -13.29 -35.66 -10.61
CA ALA A 318 -14.68 -36.04 -10.83
C ALA A 318 -15.19 -35.61 -12.23
N LEU A 319 -14.80 -34.43 -12.70
CA LEU A 319 -15.07 -33.97 -14.07
C LEU A 319 -14.39 -34.85 -15.13
N LYS A 320 -13.23 -35.45 -14.85
CA LYS A 320 -12.58 -36.43 -15.75
C LYS A 320 -13.24 -37.82 -15.73
N LEU A 321 -13.91 -38.21 -14.64
CA LEU A 321 -14.72 -39.44 -14.60
C LEU A 321 -16.14 -39.25 -15.18
N ALA A 322 -16.57 -38.01 -15.42
CA ALA A 322 -17.90 -37.67 -15.94
C ALA A 322 -17.92 -37.40 -17.46
N SER A 323 -17.12 -38.14 -18.25
CA SER A 323 -17.35 -38.27 -19.69
C SER A 323 -18.27 -39.45 -19.96
N PRO A 324 -19.39 -39.30 -20.69
CA PRO A 324 -20.24 -40.44 -21.05
C PRO A 324 -19.45 -41.44 -21.91
N ALA A 325 -19.43 -42.70 -21.50
CA ALA A 325 -18.97 -43.77 -22.38
C ALA A 325 -19.95 -43.88 -23.56
N LEU A 326 -19.46 -43.63 -24.78
CA LEU A 326 -20.21 -43.91 -26.00
C LEU A 326 -20.48 -45.42 -26.08
N ALA A 327 -21.75 -45.79 -26.18
CA ALA A 327 -22.16 -47.17 -26.37
C ALA A 327 -21.70 -47.68 -27.75
N PRO A 328 -21.24 -48.93 -27.87
CA PRO A 328 -20.86 -49.51 -29.15
C PRO A 328 -22.08 -50.09 -29.88
N GLU A 329 -22.51 -49.45 -30.97
CA GLU A 329 -23.43 -50.08 -31.93
C GLU A 329 -22.84 -50.14 -33.35
N ASP A 330 -23.01 -51.32 -33.97
CA ASP A 330 -22.86 -51.70 -35.36
C ASP A 330 -21.72 -51.11 -36.23
N MET A 331 -20.60 -51.84 -36.24
CA MET A 331 -19.63 -51.85 -37.34
C MET A 331 -20.01 -52.90 -38.39
N PRO A 332 -20.12 -52.56 -39.70
CA PRO A 332 -20.32 -53.55 -40.75
C PRO A 332 -19.07 -54.44 -40.93
N SER A 333 -19.29 -55.72 -41.18
CA SER A 333 -18.23 -56.74 -41.25
C SER A 333 -17.35 -56.60 -42.49
N ARG A 334 -16.04 -56.82 -42.31
CA ARG A 334 -15.05 -56.95 -43.39
C ARG A 334 -14.42 -58.35 -43.33
N PRO A 335 -14.31 -59.09 -44.46
CA PRO A 335 -13.79 -60.46 -44.45
C PRO A 335 -12.27 -60.50 -44.25
N PRO A 336 -11.71 -61.63 -43.78
CA PRO A 336 -10.30 -61.75 -43.42
C PRO A 336 -9.42 -62.00 -44.64
N THR A 337 -8.20 -61.46 -44.61
CA THR A 337 -7.07 -61.94 -45.42
C THR A 337 -5.79 -61.86 -44.61
N ASP A 338 -5.03 -62.94 -44.60
CA ASP A 338 -3.69 -63.04 -44.02
C ASP A 338 -2.69 -62.06 -44.69
N PHE A 339 -1.62 -61.69 -43.97
CA PHE A 339 -0.24 -62.10 -44.27
C PHE A 339 0.78 -61.49 -43.28
N ALA A 340 1.89 -62.19 -43.07
CA ALA A 340 2.97 -61.84 -42.15
C ALA A 340 3.95 -60.79 -42.74
N PRO A 341 4.83 -60.14 -41.95
CA PRO A 341 5.63 -59.02 -42.41
C PRO A 341 6.92 -59.45 -43.11
N ASP A 342 7.38 -58.68 -44.11
CA ASP A 342 8.73 -58.80 -44.66
C ASP A 342 9.40 -57.43 -44.88
N LYS A 343 10.73 -57.43 -44.94
CA LYS A 343 11.63 -56.27 -44.96
C LYS A 343 12.01 -55.91 -46.40
N GLY A 344 12.08 -54.63 -46.73
CA GLY A 344 12.77 -54.19 -47.96
C GLY A 344 12.55 -52.73 -48.35
N SER A 345 13.63 -51.97 -48.43
CA SER A 345 13.79 -50.79 -49.31
C SER A 345 14.23 -51.27 -50.73
N PRO A 346 14.31 -50.45 -51.81
CA PRO A 346 14.35 -48.96 -51.84
C PRO A 346 13.67 -48.24 -53.07
N LEU A 347 13.76 -46.90 -53.07
CA LEU A 347 13.93 -45.96 -54.23
C LEU A 347 13.05 -46.08 -55.51
N LYS A 348 12.28 -45.02 -55.83
CA LYS A 348 12.60 -44.04 -56.92
C LYS A 348 11.52 -42.96 -57.19
N ASP A 349 12.00 -41.76 -57.55
CA ASP A 349 11.57 -40.76 -58.57
C ASP A 349 10.06 -40.60 -58.91
N ILE A 350 9.54 -39.37 -59.04
CA ILE A 350 9.60 -38.56 -60.30
C ILE A 350 9.79 -37.05 -60.03
N THR A 351 10.44 -36.38 -60.98
CA THR A 351 10.85 -34.95 -61.04
C THR A 351 9.85 -34.04 -61.75
N ASP A 352 9.87 -32.73 -61.44
CA ASP A 352 9.68 -31.53 -62.31
C ASP A 352 9.67 -30.25 -61.40
N GLY A 353 10.02 -29.01 -61.76
CA GLY A 353 10.52 -28.38 -63.00
C GLY A 353 9.59 -27.22 -63.45
N ILE A 354 9.99 -25.96 -63.71
CA ILE A 354 11.24 -25.15 -63.63
C ILE A 354 10.83 -23.68 -63.31
N PRO A 355 11.64 -22.82 -62.64
CA PRO A 355 11.19 -21.51 -62.10
C PRO A 355 11.31 -20.31 -63.08
N LEU A 356 11.14 -19.07 -62.55
CA LEU A 356 11.19 -17.70 -63.11
C LEU A 356 9.78 -17.03 -63.14
N LYS A 357 9.57 -15.70 -62.98
CA LYS A 357 10.46 -14.52 -63.01
C LYS A 357 9.84 -13.31 -62.28
N GLU A 358 10.64 -12.26 -62.03
CA GLU A 358 10.18 -10.95 -61.52
C GLU A 358 9.24 -10.22 -62.50
N VAL A 359 8.35 -9.37 -61.96
CA VAL A 359 7.61 -8.35 -62.73
C VAL A 359 7.61 -7.03 -61.97
N THR A 360 8.23 -6.01 -62.57
CA THR A 360 8.09 -4.59 -62.19
C THR A 360 7.08 -3.91 -63.10
N THR A 361 6.13 -3.15 -62.53
CA THR A 361 5.33 -2.18 -63.29
C THR A 361 5.10 -0.90 -62.48
N VAL A 362 5.11 0.24 -63.18
CA VAL A 362 5.16 1.62 -62.66
C VAL A 362 3.76 2.23 -62.55
N VAL A 363 3.55 3.13 -61.57
CA VAL A 363 2.56 4.22 -61.68
C VAL A 363 3.23 5.56 -61.30
N ARG A 364 2.79 6.64 -61.97
CA ARG A 364 3.46 7.95 -62.03
C ARG A 364 2.59 9.10 -61.46
N SER A 365 3.18 9.92 -60.59
CA SER A 365 3.08 11.40 -60.48
C SER A 365 1.73 12.16 -60.47
N THR A 366 1.40 12.74 -59.30
CA THR A 366 1.06 14.18 -58.98
C THR A 366 -0.04 14.97 -59.74
N PRO A 367 -0.76 15.88 -59.04
CA PRO A 367 -0.31 17.29 -58.99
C PRO A 367 -0.37 17.99 -57.60
N ILE A 368 0.21 19.18 -57.56
CA ILE A 368 0.39 20.10 -56.41
C ILE A 368 -0.78 21.12 -56.35
N ILE A 369 -1.13 21.61 -55.15
CA ILE A 369 -1.65 22.98 -54.95
C ILE A 369 -0.97 23.60 -53.71
N ASP A 370 -0.43 24.82 -53.86
CA ASP A 370 0.16 25.68 -52.82
C ASP A 370 -0.87 26.65 -52.23
N GLU A 371 -0.68 27.06 -50.98
CA GLU A 371 -0.89 28.43 -50.40
C GLU A 371 -0.70 28.34 -48.86
N LYS A 372 0.46 28.71 -48.28
CA LYS A 372 1.04 30.04 -48.00
C LYS A 372 0.52 30.76 -46.73
N ASP A 373 1.49 31.08 -45.86
CA ASP A 373 1.64 32.26 -44.98
C ASP A 373 0.43 32.72 -44.14
N THR A 374 0.53 32.87 -42.81
CA THR A 374 1.44 33.83 -42.16
C THR A 374 1.77 33.47 -40.70
N ALA A 375 2.94 33.92 -40.23
CA ALA A 375 3.43 33.72 -38.86
C ALA A 375 3.04 34.84 -37.88
N THR A 376 2.99 34.52 -36.57
CA THR A 376 3.54 35.37 -35.49
C THR A 376 3.71 34.59 -34.18
N GLU A 377 4.96 34.42 -33.71
CA GLU A 377 5.26 34.34 -32.27
C GLU A 377 5.19 35.76 -31.67
N PRO A 378 4.98 35.90 -30.34
CA PRO A 378 6.12 36.16 -29.44
C PRO A 378 5.90 35.53 -28.03
N THR A 379 6.82 35.52 -27.05
CA THR A 379 8.20 36.05 -26.92
C THR A 379 8.95 35.17 -25.91
N ARG A 380 10.24 34.91 -26.13
CA ARG A 380 11.13 34.28 -25.14
C ARG A 380 11.81 35.38 -24.32
N VAL A 381 11.79 35.28 -22.98
CA VAL A 381 12.50 36.23 -22.10
C VAL A 381 13.87 35.66 -21.76
N ASP A 382 14.93 36.30 -22.27
CA ASP A 382 16.30 35.98 -21.91
C ASP A 382 16.69 36.64 -20.59
N ILE A 383 17.19 35.85 -19.64
CA ILE A 383 17.85 36.34 -18.43
C ILE A 383 19.35 36.07 -18.57
N LYS A 384 20.14 37.15 -18.68
CA LYS A 384 21.61 37.06 -18.66
C LYS A 384 22.11 36.64 -17.28
N PRO A 385 23.13 35.78 -17.18
CA PRO A 385 23.90 35.62 -15.96
C PRO A 385 24.84 36.82 -15.78
N THR A 386 24.84 37.43 -14.60
CA THR A 386 25.86 38.40 -14.16
C THR A 386 26.97 37.66 -13.43
N THR A 387 28.20 37.87 -13.87
CA THR A 387 29.43 37.50 -13.18
C THR A 387 29.68 38.47 -12.03
N ASP A 388 29.99 37.95 -10.84
CA ASP A 388 30.87 38.64 -9.89
C ASP A 388 31.80 37.59 -9.26
N GLU A 389 33.10 37.87 -9.31
CA GLU A 389 34.11 37.15 -8.55
C GLU A 389 34.22 37.79 -7.16
N CYS A 390 34.30 36.97 -6.11
CA CYS A 390 35.06 37.33 -4.92
C CYS A 390 35.55 36.06 -4.22
N VAL A 391 36.83 36.08 -3.88
CA VAL A 391 37.57 35.01 -3.21
C VAL A 391 37.59 35.35 -1.71
N GLU A 392 37.37 34.38 -0.82
CA GLU A 392 38.34 34.02 0.23
C GLU A 392 37.87 32.91 1.18
N ASP A 393 38.86 32.07 1.46
CA ASP A 393 39.01 30.95 2.37
C ASP A 393 38.58 31.23 3.83
N SER A 394 38.02 30.23 4.52
CA SER A 394 38.62 29.72 5.77
C SER A 394 37.80 28.60 6.43
N SER A 395 38.51 27.57 6.86
CA SER A 395 38.01 26.50 7.72
C SER A 395 37.68 27.00 9.13
N VAL A 396 36.50 26.65 9.66
CA VAL A 396 36.26 26.66 11.12
C VAL A 396 35.64 25.34 11.56
N VAL A 397 36.42 24.57 12.31
CA VAL A 397 35.96 23.42 13.08
C VAL A 397 35.32 23.95 14.37
N LEU A 398 34.08 23.56 14.67
CA LEU A 398 33.45 23.82 15.96
C LEU A 398 33.32 22.53 16.77
N ASP A 399 34.40 22.22 17.47
CA ASP A 399 34.42 21.35 18.63
C ASP A 399 33.81 22.11 19.82
N VAL A 400 32.82 21.52 20.50
CA VAL A 400 32.17 22.12 21.68
C VAL A 400 32.19 21.12 22.83
N THR A 401 33.30 21.14 23.55
CA THR A 401 33.49 20.40 24.79
C THR A 401 32.58 20.91 25.90
N MET A 402 31.87 19.98 26.57
CA MET A 402 31.08 20.29 27.77
C MET A 402 31.98 20.56 28.99
N PRO A 403 31.74 21.62 29.78
CA PRO A 403 32.37 21.76 31.10
C PRO A 403 31.69 20.84 32.12
N GLN A 404 32.45 19.92 32.71
CA GLN A 404 32.00 19.16 33.88
C GLN A 404 32.05 20.04 35.14
N ASN A 405 31.02 19.96 35.99
CA ASN A 405 31.05 20.46 37.36
C ASN A 405 30.52 19.38 38.31
N MET A 406 31.43 18.75 39.05
CA MET A 406 31.10 17.93 40.22
C MET A 406 30.99 18.81 41.48
N PRO A 407 30.02 18.56 42.38
CA PRO A 407 30.15 18.89 43.79
C PRO A 407 30.85 17.73 44.52
N ASN A 408 31.96 18.03 45.22
CA ASN A 408 32.64 17.06 46.07
C ASN A 408 31.75 16.60 47.24
N SER A 409 31.84 15.32 47.58
CA SER A 409 31.38 14.80 48.85
C SER A 409 32.43 15.05 49.94
N SER A 410 31.99 15.49 51.12
CA SER A 410 32.80 15.43 52.34
C SER A 410 31.96 14.89 53.50
N ASN A 411 32.35 13.72 53.95
CA ASN A 411 31.70 12.95 54.99
C ASN A 411 32.42 13.23 56.32
N THR A 412 31.72 13.63 57.39
CA THR A 412 32.17 13.28 58.76
C THR A 412 31.03 13.34 59.78
N THR A 413 30.93 12.26 60.53
CA THR A 413 29.99 11.97 61.61
C THR A 413 30.38 12.65 62.93
N LYS A 414 29.38 13.00 63.77
CA LYS A 414 29.11 12.39 65.10
C LYS A 414 28.04 13.18 65.89
N GLY A 415 27.22 12.48 66.67
CA GLY A 415 26.31 13.05 67.67
C GLY A 415 27.04 13.44 68.97
N PRO A 416 26.36 13.53 70.14
CA PRO A 416 25.10 12.86 70.49
C PRO A 416 23.82 13.66 70.24
#